data_AF-A0A2A2M417-F1
#
_entry.id   AF-A0A2A2M417-F1
#
_cell.length_a   1.000
_cell.length_b   1.000
_cell.length_c   1.000
_cell.angle_alpha   90.00
_cell.angle_beta   90.00
_cell.angle_gamma   90.00
#
_symmetry.space_group_name_H-M   'P 1'
#
loop_
_entity.id
_entity.type
_entity.pdbx_description
1 polymer ?
#
loop_
_entity_poly.entity_id
_entity_poly.type
_entity_poly.pdbx_seq_one_letter_code
_entity_poly.pdbx_strand_id
1 'polypeptide(L)'
;MIVVWILGLTLATVGQHWGAGWLHAKFALVLLLSGYHGWAVGYAKRLARGEMRLDGRTLRMINEVPALLATVIVVLVFVKPF
;
A
#
# COMPACT_ATOMS: atom_id res chain seq x y z
N MET A 1 6.26 1.00 6.03
CA MET A 1 4.93 1.64 6.17
C MET A 1 4.93 2.87 7.08
N ILE A 2 5.64 2.87 8.22
CA ILE A 2 5.64 4.00 9.18
C ILE A 2 5.93 5.36 8.53
N VAL A 3 7.02 5.47 7.76
CA VAL A 3 7.40 6.73 7.08
C VAL A 3 6.31 7.22 6.13
N VAL A 4 5.67 6.30 5.39
CA VAL A 4 4.58 6.63 4.45
C VAL A 4 3.39 7.22 5.19
N TRP A 5 3.04 6.67 6.35
CA TRP A 5 1.94 7.17 7.18
C TRP A 5 2.25 8.56 7.77
N ILE A 6 3.45 8.74 8.32
CA ILE A 6 3.86 10.04 8.88
C ILE A 6 3.83 11.11 7.78
N LEU A 7 4.55 10.90 6.67
CA LEU A 7 4.60 11.86 5.58
C LEU A 7 3.23 12.10 4.94
N GLY A 8 2.44 11.04 4.75
CA GLY A 8 1.10 11.13 4.18
C GLY A 8 0.14 11.96 5.04
N LEU A 9 0.12 11.73 6.35
CA LEU A 9 -0.70 12.50 7.29
C LEU A 9 -0.22 13.94 7.41
N THR A 10 1.09 14.18 7.49
CA THR A 10 1.65 15.54 7.53
C THR A 10 1.29 16.33 6.26
N LEU A 11 1.37 15.73 5.07
CA LEU A 11 0.97 16.40 3.84
C LEU A 11 -0.53 16.68 3.79
N ALA A 12 -1.36 15.77 4.30
CA ALA A 12 -2.80 15.96 4.38
C ALA A 12 -3.17 17.14 5.31
N THR A 13 -2.51 17.26 6.47
CA THR A 13 -2.75 18.36 7.42
C THR A 13 -2.23 19.69 6.91
N VAL A 14 -0.98 19.74 6.44
CA VAL A 14 -0.37 20.99 5.96
C VAL A 14 -1.08 21.50 4.70
N GLY A 15 -1.50 20.61 3.80
CA GLY A 15 -2.24 20.97 2.59
C GLY A 15 -3.74 21.20 2.79
N GLN A 16 -4.29 21.00 4.00
CA GLN A 16 -5.72 21.10 4.30
C GLN A 16 -6.61 20.26 3.36
N HIS A 17 -6.11 19.11 2.89
CA HIS A 17 -6.78 18.28 1.89
C HIS A 17 -7.82 17.30 2.46
N TRP A 18 -8.17 17.43 3.74
CA TRP A 18 -9.10 16.51 4.42
C TRP A 18 -10.50 16.48 3.82
N GLY A 19 -10.94 17.55 3.14
CA GLY A 19 -12.20 17.57 2.40
C GLY A 19 -12.12 17.01 0.98
N ALA A 20 -10.91 16.74 0.46
CA ALA A 20 -10.74 16.27 -0.90
C ALA A 20 -11.00 14.77 -0.99
N GLY A 21 -11.87 14.35 -1.89
CA GLY A 21 -12.21 12.94 -1.95
C GLY A 21 -11.05 12.10 -2.50
N TRP A 22 -10.23 12.61 -3.43
CA TRP A 22 -9.04 11.87 -3.90
C TRP A 22 -8.11 11.46 -2.75
N LEU A 23 -8.06 12.25 -1.67
CA LEU A 23 -7.27 11.93 -0.48
C LEU A 23 -7.85 10.71 0.25
N HIS A 24 -9.18 10.60 0.37
CA HIS A 24 -9.84 9.46 0.98
C HIS A 24 -9.60 8.16 0.20
N ALA A 25 -9.70 8.23 -1.14
CA ALA A 25 -9.38 7.07 -1.98
C ALA A 25 -7.89 6.69 -1.87
N LYS A 26 -6.99 7.67 -1.81
CA LYS A 26 -5.56 7.41 -1.56
C LYS A 26 -5.36 6.72 -0.21
N PHE A 27 -6.02 7.19 0.86
CA PHE A 27 -5.94 6.56 2.18
C PHE A 27 -6.44 5.11 2.16
N ALA A 28 -7.55 4.82 1.48
CA ALA A 28 -8.05 3.46 1.32
C ALA A 28 -7.01 2.54 0.64
N LEU A 29 -6.34 3.03 -0.41
CA LEU A 29 -5.28 2.28 -1.09
C LEU A 29 -4.04 2.08 -0.21
N VAL A 30 -3.64 3.09 0.58
CA VAL A 30 -2.52 2.98 1.53
C VAL A 30 -2.85 2.00 2.66
N LEU A 31 -4.11 1.93 3.10
CA LEU A 31 -4.58 0.91 4.06
C LEU A 31 -4.49 -0.50 3.48
N LEU A 32 -4.96 -0.70 2.24
CA LEU A 32 -4.81 -1.99 1.54
C LEU A 32 -3.33 -2.39 1.41
N LEU A 33 -2.47 -1.47 1.03
CA LEU A 33 -1.02 -1.70 0.94
C LEU A 33 -0.41 -2.05 2.31
N SER A 34 -0.90 -1.43 3.38
CA SER A 34 -0.47 -1.73 4.75
C SER A 34 -0.89 -3.14 5.16
N GLY A 35 -2.11 -3.56 4.81
CA GLY A 35 -2.59 -4.93 5.00
C GLY A 35 -1.74 -5.96 4.23
N TYR A 36 -1.46 -5.69 2.96
CA TYR A 36 -0.53 -6.49 2.15
C TYR A 36 0.83 -6.63 2.83
N HIS A 37 1.40 -5.52 3.30
CA HIS A 37 2.71 -5.53 3.95
C HIS A 37 2.70 -6.36 5.23
N GLY A 38 1.65 -6.26 6.06
CA GLY A 38 1.47 -7.08 7.25
C GLY A 38 1.41 -8.58 6.91
N TRP A 39 0.64 -8.95 5.89
CA TRP A 39 0.60 -10.32 5.39
C TRP A 39 1.96 -10.79 4.88
N ALA A 40 2.66 -9.97 4.11
CA ALA A 40 3.97 -10.31 3.54
C ALA A 40 5.04 -10.52 4.63
N VAL A 41 5.04 -9.69 5.68
CA VAL A 41 5.90 -9.88 6.86
C VAL A 41 5.55 -11.19 7.58
N GLY A 42 4.26 -11.49 7.74
CA GLY A 42 3.81 -12.76 8.31
C GLY A 42 4.28 -13.95 7.48
N TYR A 43 4.11 -13.89 6.16
CA TYR A 43 4.55 -14.94 5.24
C TYR A 43 6.08 -15.12 5.25
N ALA A 44 6.85 -14.02 5.23
CA ALA A 44 8.31 -14.08 5.30
C ALA A 44 8.80 -14.76 6.58
N LYS A 45 8.17 -14.47 7.74
CA LYS A 45 8.48 -15.15 9.01
C LYS A 45 8.18 -16.65 8.96
N ARG A 46 7.17 -17.07 8.21
CA ARG A 46 6.79 -18.49 8.04
C ARG A 46 7.76 -19.22 7.11
N LEU A 47 8.14 -18.56 6.03
CA LEU A 47 9.16 -19.06 5.12
C LEU A 47 10.52 -19.25 5.82
N ALA A 48 10.90 -18.31 6.70
CA ALA A 48 12.10 -18.43 7.53
C ALA A 48 12.10 -19.63 8.49
N ARG A 49 10.91 -20.18 8.79
CA ARG A 49 10.76 -21.42 9.58
C ARG A 49 10.67 -22.69 8.73
N GLY A 50 10.88 -22.57 7.41
CA GLY A 50 10.80 -23.70 6.48
C GLY A 50 9.38 -24.04 6.01
N GLU A 51 8.35 -23.29 6.42
CA GLU A 51 6.97 -23.49 5.95
C GLU A 51 6.73 -22.77 4.62
N MET A 52 7.15 -23.37 3.50
CA MET A 52 6.81 -22.86 2.18
C MET A 52 5.42 -23.37 1.76
N ARG A 53 4.40 -22.50 1.85
CA ARG A 53 3.01 -22.85 1.49
C ARG A 53 2.59 -22.42 0.09
N LEU A 54 3.31 -21.48 -0.53
CA LEU A 54 2.99 -20.96 -1.86
C LEU A 54 4.11 -21.29 -2.85
N ASP A 55 3.71 -21.62 -4.07
CA ASP A 55 4.62 -21.83 -5.19
C ASP A 55 5.34 -20.51 -5.59
N GLY A 56 6.55 -20.65 -6.12
CA GLY A 56 7.42 -19.52 -6.48
C GLY A 56 6.79 -18.60 -7.54
N ARG A 57 5.96 -19.14 -8.45
CA ARG A 57 5.23 -18.33 -9.43
C ARG A 57 4.18 -17.45 -8.77
N THR A 58 3.40 -18.02 -7.84
CA THR A 58 2.37 -17.28 -7.09
C THR A 58 3.01 -16.16 -6.27
N LEU A 59 4.16 -16.41 -5.65
CA LEU A 59 4.86 -15.42 -4.85
C LEU A 59 5.35 -14.22 -5.68
N ARG A 60 5.81 -14.48 -6.92
CA ARG A 60 6.18 -13.41 -7.86
C ARG A 60 4.98 -12.54 -8.24
N MET A 61 3.84 -13.16 -8.56
CA MET A 61 2.61 -12.43 -8.91
C MET A 61 2.11 -11.58 -7.72
N ILE A 62 2.18 -12.10 -6.51
CA ILE A 62 1.77 -11.36 -5.30
C ILE A 62 2.70 -10.16 -5.07
N ASN A 63 3.99 -10.28 -5.38
CA ASN A 63 4.95 -9.17 -5.28
C ASN A 63 4.69 -8.05 -6.31
N GLU A 64 3.83 -8.24 -7.30
CA GLU A 64 3.41 -7.17 -8.22
C GLU A 64 2.28 -6.31 -7.64
N VAL A 65 1.54 -6.80 -6.63
CA VAL A 65 0.43 -6.05 -6.00
C VAL A 65 0.87 -4.69 -5.46
N PRO A 66 2.01 -4.56 -4.74
CA PRO A 66 2.53 -3.25 -4.32
C PRO A 66 2.79 -2.29 -5.47
N ALA A 67 3.35 -2.80 -6.58
CA ALA A 67 3.64 -1.98 -7.75
C ALA A 67 2.35 -1.47 -8.39
N LEU A 68 1.36 -2.35 -8.58
CA LEU A 68 0.05 -1.97 -9.11
C LEU A 68 -0.64 -0.92 -8.22
N LEU A 69 -0.67 -1.14 -6.91
CA LEU A 69 -1.24 -0.18 -5.95
C LEU A 69 -0.51 1.17 -6.02
N ALA A 70 0.82 1.17 -6.10
CA ALA A 70 1.60 2.39 -6.23
C ALA A 70 1.27 3.15 -7.52
N THR A 71 1.15 2.45 -8.66
CA THR A 71 0.75 3.06 -9.94
C THR A 71 -0.63 3.72 -9.85
N VAL A 72 -1.62 3.02 -9.29
CA VAL A 72 -2.97 3.57 -9.11
C VAL A 72 -2.95 4.78 -8.19
N ILE A 73 -2.18 4.75 -7.09
CA ILE A 73 -2.02 5.88 -6.17
C ILE A 73 -1.44 7.10 -6.90
N VAL A 74 -0.41 6.92 -7.73
CA VAL A 74 0.21 8.02 -8.49
C VAL A 74 -0.80 8.63 -9.47
N VAL A 75 -1.51 7.80 -10.24
CA VAL A 75 -2.53 8.27 -11.19
C VAL A 75 -3.63 9.04 -10.45
N LEU A 76 -4.12 8.51 -9.32
CA LEU A 76 -5.15 9.16 -8.50
C LEU A 76 -4.71 10.56 -8.03
N VAL A 77 -3.47 10.70 -7.56
CA VAL A 77 -2.93 11.98 -7.07
C VAL A 77 -2.67 12.97 -8.21
N PHE A 78 -2.39 12.49 -9.42
CA PHE A 78 -2.19 13.33 -10.59
C PHE A 78 -3.52 13.83 -11.16
N VAL A 79 -4.47 12.92 -11.36
CA VAL A 79 -5.77 13.24 -11.95
C VAL A 79 -6.67 14.01 -10.98
N LYS A 80 -6.58 13.73 -9.67
CA LYS A 80 -7.44 14.29 -8.61
C LYS A 80 -8.92 14.35 -9.01
N PRO A 81 -9.54 13.20 -9.32
CA PRO A 81 -10.83 13.19 -10.03
C PRO A 81 -12.04 13.70 -9.22
N PHE A 82 -11.85 14.10 -7.96
CA PHE A 82 -12.89 14.56 -7.04
C PHE A 82 -12.28 15.19 -5.77
#